data_AF-A0A661AGG4-F1
#
_entry.id   AF-A0A661AGG4-F1
#
_cell.length_a   1.000
_cell.length_b   1.000
_cell.length_c   1.000
_cell.angle_alpha   90.00
_cell.angle_beta   90.00
_cell.angle_gamma   90.00
#
_symmetry.space_group_name_H-M   'P 1'
#
loop_
_entity.id
_entity.type
_entity.pdbx_description
1 polymer ?
#
loop_
_entity_poly.entity_id
_entity_poly.type
_entity_poly.pdbx_seq_one_letter_code
_entity_poly.pdbx_strand_id
1 'polypeptide(L)'
;EDTAKTYTTLGFLKREVHGGGGIKPDVEVKGKKWTSLESKLYLRRAFFRYAVHAGKNYKERGKDFEITDKDLEDFRRFVEKENLCEFNECEWEEAGEGLKKDLKIAIYENLWGKEGRYRALLSDDPQLEKAIEILSSASSWKDVFQKP
;
A
#
# COMPACT_ATOMS: atom_id res chain seq x y z
N GLU A 1 -31.32 17.08 -15.55
CA GLU A 1 -31.97 17.49 -14.29
C GLU A 1 -32.25 16.25 -13.45
N ASP A 2 -31.40 15.92 -12.47
CA ASP A 2 -31.81 15.30 -11.18
C ASP A 2 -30.64 15.22 -10.18
N THR A 3 -29.74 16.21 -10.17
CA THR A 3 -28.70 16.37 -9.14
C THR A 3 -29.14 17.28 -7.99
N ALA A 4 -30.29 17.94 -8.14
CA ALA A 4 -30.83 18.90 -7.17
C ALA A 4 -31.78 18.25 -6.15
N LYS A 5 -32.18 17.00 -6.35
CA LYS A 5 -33.12 16.34 -5.42
C LYS A 5 -32.36 15.79 -4.23
N THR A 6 -32.73 16.31 -3.06
CA THR A 6 -32.19 15.91 -1.78
C THR A 6 -33.02 14.77 -1.19
N TYR A 7 -32.31 13.77 -0.65
CA TYR A 7 -32.88 12.62 0.04
C TYR A 7 -32.27 12.52 1.44
N THR A 8 -32.85 11.66 2.27
CA THR A 8 -32.35 11.40 3.62
C THR A 8 -32.17 9.91 3.83
N THR A 9 -31.02 9.52 4.39
CA THR A 9 -30.76 8.12 4.76
C THR A 9 -31.74 7.64 5.83
N LEU A 10 -32.07 6.34 5.79
CA LEU A 10 -32.88 5.69 6.81
C LEU A 10 -32.03 5.43 8.08
N GLY A 11 -32.68 5.26 9.23
CA GLY A 11 -32.01 5.04 10.51
C GLY A 11 -31.78 6.31 11.33
N PHE A 12 -30.93 6.21 12.35
CA PHE A 12 -30.76 7.27 13.36
C PHE A 12 -29.92 8.47 12.88
N LEU A 13 -29.09 8.29 11.86
CA LEU A 13 -28.17 9.34 11.38
C LEU A 13 -28.88 10.40 10.53
N LYS A 14 -29.96 10.04 9.83
CA LYS A 14 -30.78 10.96 9.00
C LYS A 14 -29.94 11.91 8.13
N ARG A 15 -28.87 11.40 7.53
CA ARG A 15 -27.94 12.20 6.71
C ARG A 15 -28.58 12.64 5.42
N GLU A 16 -28.38 13.90 5.09
CA GLU A 16 -28.76 14.47 3.81
C GLU A 16 -27.83 13.95 2.69
N VAL A 17 -28.41 13.51 1.59
CA VAL A 17 -27.68 13.03 0.41
C VAL A 17 -28.34 13.57 -0.86
N HIS A 18 -27.53 13.83 -1.90
CA HIS A 18 -28.04 14.38 -3.16
C HIS A 18 -28.14 13.30 -4.24
N GLY A 19 -29.21 13.34 -5.03
CA GLY A 19 -29.40 12.47 -6.19
C GLY A 19 -28.30 12.66 -7.25
N GLY A 20 -28.02 11.60 -8.02
CA GLY A 20 -27.12 11.68 -9.18
C GLY A 20 -25.60 11.86 -8.89
N GLY A 21 -25.18 11.95 -7.62
CA GLY A 21 -23.79 12.22 -7.22
C GLY A 21 -22.93 10.99 -6.84
N GLY A 22 -23.48 9.77 -6.89
CA GLY A 22 -22.78 8.55 -6.46
C GLY A 22 -22.61 8.44 -4.94
N ILE A 23 -21.78 7.50 -4.48
CA ILE A 23 -21.44 7.32 -3.06
C ILE A 23 -20.16 8.12 -2.78
N LYS A 24 -20.28 9.25 -2.09
CA LYS A 24 -19.13 9.99 -1.55
C LYS A 24 -18.76 9.42 -0.18
N PRO A 25 -17.50 9.04 0.06
CA PRO A 25 -17.06 8.54 1.37
C PRO A 25 -16.98 9.68 2.40
N ASP A 26 -17.15 9.31 3.66
CA ASP A 26 -16.98 10.23 4.81
C ASP A 26 -15.50 10.49 5.07
N VAL A 27 -14.70 9.43 4.97
CA VAL A 27 -13.26 9.49 5.20
C VAL A 27 -12.55 9.15 3.90
N GLU A 28 -11.87 10.14 3.33
CA GLU A 28 -10.99 9.95 2.20
C GLU A 28 -9.55 9.72 2.68
N VAL A 29 -9.03 8.51 2.44
CA VAL A 29 -7.61 8.20 2.63
C VAL A 29 -6.95 8.12 1.27
N LYS A 30 -6.02 9.03 0.99
CA LYS A 30 -5.28 9.01 -0.27
C LYS A 30 -4.29 7.85 -0.26
N GLY A 31 -4.42 6.95 -1.23
CA GLY A 31 -3.43 5.90 -1.45
C GLY A 31 -2.09 6.47 -1.91
N LYS A 32 -1.01 5.72 -1.68
CA LYS A 32 0.30 6.02 -2.26
C LYS A 32 0.19 5.99 -3.79
N LYS A 33 0.76 7.00 -4.45
CA LYS A 33 0.90 7.00 -5.90
C LYS A 33 2.10 6.14 -6.28
N TRP A 34 1.89 5.30 -7.27
CA TRP A 34 2.94 4.48 -7.86
C TRP A 34 3.70 5.31 -8.88
N THR A 35 5.03 5.16 -8.89
CA THR A 35 5.84 5.70 -9.99
C THR A 35 5.68 4.82 -11.24
N SER A 36 6.06 5.37 -12.40
CA SER A 36 6.06 4.62 -13.66
C SER A 36 6.99 3.39 -13.57
N LEU A 37 8.17 3.56 -12.95
CA LEU A 37 9.14 2.51 -12.76
C LEU A 37 8.64 1.40 -11.82
N GLU A 38 8.10 1.76 -10.65
CA GLU A 38 7.47 0.79 -9.73
C GLU A 38 6.43 -0.07 -10.45
N SER A 39 5.55 0.59 -11.21
CA SER A 39 4.48 -0.08 -11.96
C SER A 39 5.04 -1.05 -13.00
N LYS A 40 6.07 -0.66 -13.76
CA LYS A 40 6.72 -1.54 -14.76
C LYS A 40 7.36 -2.75 -14.08
N LEU A 41 8.12 -2.56 -13.00
CA LEU A 41 8.79 -3.64 -12.27
C LEU A 41 7.79 -4.59 -11.62
N TYR A 42 6.69 -4.06 -11.08
CA TYR A 42 5.61 -4.84 -10.52
C TYR A 42 4.93 -5.72 -11.58
N LEU A 43 4.54 -5.15 -12.73
CA LEU A 43 3.94 -5.89 -13.84
C LEU A 43 4.87 -6.97 -14.39
N ARG A 44 6.19 -6.72 -14.35
CA ARG A 44 7.20 -7.70 -14.72
C ARG A 44 7.44 -8.73 -13.62
N ARG A 45 6.84 -8.65 -12.43
CA ARG A 45 7.07 -9.53 -11.27
C ARG A 45 8.52 -9.48 -10.76
N ALA A 46 9.20 -8.34 -10.89
CA ALA A 46 10.61 -8.20 -10.52
C ALA A 46 10.87 -8.50 -9.04
N PHE A 47 10.04 -7.96 -8.15
CA PHE A 47 10.16 -8.17 -6.69
C PHE A 47 10.04 -9.64 -6.30
N PHE A 48 9.05 -10.36 -6.86
CA PHE A 48 8.89 -11.79 -6.62
C PHE A 48 10.10 -12.59 -7.12
N ARG A 49 10.58 -12.30 -8.34
CA ARG A 49 11.76 -12.99 -8.88
C ARG A 49 13.00 -12.74 -8.02
N TYR A 50 13.20 -11.50 -7.57
CA TYR A 50 14.30 -11.18 -6.67
C TYR A 50 14.16 -11.89 -5.33
N ALA A 51 12.97 -11.92 -4.75
CA ALA A 51 12.72 -12.65 -3.51
C ALA A 51 13.01 -14.16 -3.65
N VAL A 52 12.71 -14.77 -4.79
CA VAL A 52 13.12 -16.16 -5.09
C VAL A 52 14.65 -16.29 -5.23
N HIS A 53 15.30 -15.32 -5.87
CA HIS A 53 16.74 -15.31 -6.10
C HIS A 53 17.56 -15.12 -4.81
N ALA A 54 17.20 -14.15 -3.99
CA ALA A 54 18.01 -13.65 -2.87
C ALA A 54 17.27 -13.63 -1.52
N GLY A 55 15.96 -13.92 -1.46
CA GLY A 55 15.15 -13.79 -0.25
C GLY A 55 15.66 -14.62 0.94
N LYS A 56 16.26 -15.79 0.70
CA LYS A 56 16.87 -16.62 1.74
C LYS A 56 17.96 -15.90 2.55
N ASN A 57 18.68 -14.95 1.94
CA ASN A 57 19.75 -14.18 2.58
C ASN A 57 19.22 -13.21 3.65
N TYR A 58 17.91 -12.97 3.69
CA TYR A 58 17.27 -12.09 4.66
C TYR A 58 16.77 -12.82 5.90
N LYS A 59 16.72 -14.17 5.87
CA LYS A 59 16.11 -14.98 6.94
C LYS A 59 16.79 -14.77 8.30
N GLU A 60 18.10 -14.58 8.31
CA GLU A 60 18.89 -14.38 9.53
C GLU A 60 18.65 -13.02 10.20
N ARG A 61 18.07 -12.05 9.46
CA ARG A 61 17.75 -10.72 9.99
C ARG A 61 16.50 -10.70 10.89
N GLY A 62 15.80 -11.82 11.05
CA GLY A 62 14.59 -11.92 11.87
C GLY A 62 13.32 -11.48 11.13
N LYS A 63 12.22 -11.21 11.85
CA LYS A 63 10.89 -10.90 11.27
C LYS A 63 10.56 -9.40 11.21
N ASP A 64 11.47 -8.54 11.63
CA ASP A 64 11.24 -7.10 11.80
C ASP A 64 12.40 -6.28 11.17
N PHE A 65 12.98 -6.80 10.09
CA PHE A 65 14.06 -6.10 9.37
C PHE A 65 13.49 -5.12 8.35
N GLU A 66 14.28 -4.07 8.07
CA GLU A 66 14.01 -3.12 7.01
C GLU A 66 14.92 -3.36 5.79
N ILE A 67 14.44 -2.92 4.62
CA ILE A 67 15.23 -2.92 3.39
C ILE A 67 16.18 -1.73 3.41
N THR A 68 17.47 -2.02 3.31
CA THR A 68 18.52 -1.00 3.30
C THR A 68 18.77 -0.47 1.89
N ASP A 69 19.48 0.65 1.77
CA ASP A 69 19.90 1.18 0.47
C ASP A 69 20.78 0.17 -0.29
N LYS A 70 21.62 -0.58 0.43
CA LYS A 70 22.42 -1.66 -0.15
C LYS A 70 21.55 -2.78 -0.74
N ASP A 71 20.47 -3.15 -0.06
CA ASP A 71 19.53 -4.16 -0.59
C ASP A 71 18.84 -3.64 -1.87
N LEU A 72 18.57 -2.34 -1.93
CA LEU A 72 17.99 -1.70 -3.11
C LEU A 72 19.00 -1.67 -4.28
N GLU A 73 20.29 -1.40 -4.02
CA GLU A 73 21.36 -1.53 -5.03
C GLU A 73 21.53 -2.97 -5.53
N ASP A 74 21.47 -3.96 -4.64
CA ASP A 74 21.52 -5.37 -5.00
C ASP A 74 20.34 -5.74 -5.92
N PHE A 75 19.15 -5.24 -5.60
CA PHE A 75 17.95 -5.38 -6.44
C PHE A 75 18.11 -4.67 -7.79
N ARG A 76 18.71 -3.47 -7.82
CA ARG A 76 19.01 -2.74 -9.06
C ARG A 76 19.85 -3.58 -10.02
N ARG A 77 20.97 -4.12 -9.51
CA ARG A 77 21.87 -4.97 -10.31
C ARG A 77 21.16 -6.22 -10.81
N PHE A 78 20.24 -6.78 -10.03
CA PHE A 78 19.41 -7.89 -10.48
C PHE A 78 18.46 -7.49 -11.63
N VAL A 79 17.80 -6.34 -11.53
CA VAL A 79 16.91 -5.81 -12.59
C VAL A 79 17.66 -5.60 -13.90
N GLU A 80 18.84 -5.00 -13.83
CA GLU A 80 19.71 -4.76 -14.99
C GLU A 80 20.21 -6.07 -15.60
N LYS A 81 20.72 -6.99 -14.77
CA LYS A 81 21.25 -8.30 -15.20
C LYS A 81 20.20 -9.16 -15.90
N GLU A 82 18.99 -9.19 -15.36
CA GLU A 82 17.87 -9.98 -15.91
C GLU A 82 17.13 -9.22 -17.03
N ASN A 83 17.57 -8.00 -17.38
CA ASN A 83 16.97 -7.13 -18.39
C ASN A 83 15.45 -6.93 -18.21
N LEU A 84 15.03 -6.61 -16.98
CA LEU A 84 13.62 -6.61 -16.60
C LEU A 84 12.90 -5.30 -16.94
N CYS A 85 13.62 -4.19 -16.92
CA CYS A 85 13.12 -2.86 -17.22
C CYS A 85 14.31 -1.92 -17.47
N GLU A 86 14.17 -1.03 -18.45
CA GLU A 86 15.06 0.12 -18.61
C GLU A 86 14.56 1.28 -17.75
N PHE A 87 15.49 2.03 -17.17
CA PHE A 87 15.23 3.22 -16.35
C PHE A 87 16.47 4.11 -16.32
N ASN A 88 16.29 5.38 -15.99
CA ASN A 88 17.39 6.30 -15.68
C ASN A 88 17.53 6.55 -14.16
N GLU A 89 18.58 7.27 -13.75
CA GLU A 89 18.84 7.57 -12.34
C GLU A 89 17.69 8.34 -11.67
N CYS A 90 17.13 9.34 -12.34
CA CYS A 90 16.03 10.13 -11.78
C CYS A 90 14.78 9.26 -11.53
N GLU A 91 14.44 8.36 -12.47
CA GLU A 91 13.34 7.40 -12.29
C GLU A 91 13.60 6.44 -11.13
N TRP A 92 14.86 6.01 -10.93
CA TRP A 92 15.25 5.12 -9.84
C TRP A 92 15.16 5.82 -8.48
N GLU A 93 15.70 7.04 -8.39
CA GLU A 93 15.64 7.87 -7.18
C GLU A 93 14.20 8.20 -6.80
N GLU A 94 13.36 8.60 -7.76
CA GLU A 94 11.93 8.88 -7.54
C GLU A 94 11.18 7.66 -6.98
N ALA A 95 11.51 6.47 -7.47
CA ALA A 95 10.88 5.22 -7.09
C ALA A 95 11.41 4.62 -5.77
N GLY A 96 12.55 5.08 -5.25
CA GLY A 96 13.34 4.37 -4.24
C GLY A 96 12.55 3.87 -3.03
N GLU A 97 11.73 4.74 -2.42
CA GLU A 97 10.93 4.38 -1.25
C GLU A 97 9.78 3.41 -1.57
N GLY A 98 9.21 3.46 -2.78
CA GLY A 98 8.25 2.45 -3.24
C GLY A 98 8.91 1.11 -3.51
N LEU A 99 10.06 1.12 -4.18
CA LEU A 99 10.83 -0.09 -4.46
C LEU A 99 11.24 -0.81 -3.17
N LYS A 100 11.71 -0.08 -2.14
CA LYS A 100 12.03 -0.69 -0.83
C LYS A 100 10.82 -1.38 -0.22
N LYS A 101 9.65 -0.73 -0.23
CA LYS A 101 8.42 -1.30 0.33
C LYS A 101 7.98 -2.56 -0.42
N ASP A 102 7.95 -2.52 -1.74
CA ASP A 102 7.57 -3.67 -2.57
C ASP A 102 8.56 -4.83 -2.44
N LEU A 103 9.85 -4.52 -2.32
CA LEU A 103 10.89 -5.50 -2.08
C LEU A 103 10.72 -6.17 -0.71
N LYS A 104 10.43 -5.39 0.34
CA LYS A 104 10.14 -5.90 1.68
C LYS A 104 8.97 -6.87 1.64
N ILE A 105 7.85 -6.46 1.02
CA ILE A 105 6.63 -7.27 0.91
C ILE A 105 6.94 -8.61 0.21
N ALA A 106 7.67 -8.57 -0.91
CA ALA A 106 7.99 -9.77 -1.67
C ALA A 106 8.93 -10.73 -0.91
N ILE A 107 9.95 -10.19 -0.22
CA ILE A 107 10.86 -11.02 0.59
C ILE A 107 10.13 -11.63 1.79
N TYR A 108 9.31 -10.84 2.48
CA TYR A 108 8.51 -11.32 3.61
C TYR A 108 7.53 -12.41 3.17
N GLU A 109 6.89 -12.25 2.01
CA GLU A 109 6.03 -13.28 1.43
C GLU A 109 6.81 -14.54 1.08
N ASN A 110 8.02 -14.41 0.52
CA ASN A 110 8.86 -15.55 0.19
C ASN A 110 9.28 -16.35 1.44
N LEU A 111 9.61 -15.65 2.53
CA LEU A 111 10.11 -16.27 3.76
C LEU A 111 9.00 -16.86 4.65
N TRP A 112 7.86 -16.17 4.76
CA TRP A 112 6.81 -16.49 5.73
C TRP A 112 5.41 -16.57 5.12
N GLY A 113 5.30 -16.62 3.80
CA GLY A 113 4.03 -16.70 3.10
C GLY A 113 3.13 -15.49 3.35
N LYS A 114 1.81 -15.73 3.32
CA LYS A 114 0.81 -14.66 3.42
C LYS A 114 0.92 -13.86 4.72
N GLU A 115 1.25 -14.51 5.85
CA GLU A 115 1.41 -13.82 7.12
C GLU A 115 2.57 -12.81 7.09
N GLY A 116 3.71 -13.21 6.51
CA GLY A 116 4.83 -12.30 6.26
C GLY A 116 4.42 -11.13 5.38
N ARG A 117 3.75 -11.43 4.26
CA ARG A 117 3.25 -10.41 3.32
C ARG A 117 2.38 -9.37 4.02
N TYR A 118 1.40 -9.82 4.82
CA TYR A 118 0.51 -8.92 5.55
C TYR A 118 1.26 -8.10 6.59
N ARG A 119 2.21 -8.69 7.32
CA ARG A 119 3.03 -7.94 8.28
C ARG A 119 3.78 -6.78 7.61
N ALA A 120 4.42 -7.03 6.47
CA ALA A 120 5.15 -6.00 5.74
C ALA A 120 4.23 -4.99 5.02
N LEU A 121 3.07 -5.42 4.55
CA LEU A 121 2.12 -4.56 3.86
C LEU A 121 1.45 -3.57 4.82
N LEU A 122 1.03 -4.08 5.98
CA LEU A 122 0.22 -3.35 6.96
C LEU A 122 1.03 -2.45 7.89
N SER A 123 2.36 -2.57 7.95
CA SER A 123 3.20 -1.75 8.83
C SER A 123 3.05 -0.26 8.57
N ASP A 124 2.83 0.12 7.30
CA ASP A 124 2.75 1.50 6.84
C ASP A 124 1.53 1.68 5.91
N ASP A 125 0.40 1.04 6.26
CA ASP A 125 -0.85 1.16 5.51
C ASP A 125 -1.66 2.35 6.06
N PRO A 126 -1.82 3.44 5.27
CA PRO A 126 -2.50 4.64 5.74
C PRO A 126 -4.00 4.40 6.00
N GLN A 127 -4.62 3.40 5.36
CA GLN A 127 -6.02 3.05 5.62
C GLN A 127 -6.14 2.31 6.94
N LEU A 128 -5.21 1.41 7.25
CA LEU A 128 -5.18 0.72 8.54
C LEU A 128 -4.93 1.71 9.68
N GLU A 129 -3.95 2.60 9.53
CA GLU A 129 -3.66 3.65 10.52
C GLU A 129 -4.90 4.52 10.76
N LYS A 130 -5.55 4.98 9.69
CA LYS A 130 -6.76 5.80 9.82
C LYS A 130 -7.92 5.03 10.44
N ALA A 131 -8.07 3.75 10.13
CA ALA A 131 -9.09 2.90 10.75
C ALA A 131 -8.84 2.76 12.26
N ILE A 132 -7.60 2.50 12.68
CA ILE A 132 -7.22 2.42 14.10
C ILE A 132 -7.51 3.74 14.80
N GLU A 133 -7.15 4.88 14.20
CA GLU A 133 -7.42 6.22 14.75
C GLU A 133 -8.93 6.43 15.00
N ILE A 134 -9.77 6.14 14.00
CA ILE A 134 -11.22 6.35 14.08
C ILE A 134 -11.86 5.43 15.11
N LEU A 135 -11.50 4.13 15.08
CA LEU A 135 -12.09 3.12 15.96
C LEU A 135 -11.64 3.30 17.41
N SER A 136 -10.39 3.66 17.65
CA SER A 136 -9.86 3.84 19.02
C SER A 136 -10.40 5.11 19.68
N SER A 137 -10.84 6.08 18.89
CA SER A 137 -11.43 7.34 19.38
C SER A 137 -12.96 7.30 19.47
N ALA A 138 -13.59 6.13 19.31
CA ALA A 138 -15.04 5.93 19.42
C ALA A 138 -15.37 5.16 20.71
N SER A 139 -16.42 5.59 21.43
CA SER A 139 -16.91 4.86 22.61
C SER A 139 -17.91 3.76 22.23
N SER A 140 -18.55 3.89 21.07
CA SER A 140 -19.43 2.89 20.49
C SER A 140 -19.35 2.90 18.96
N TRP A 141 -19.85 1.84 18.32
CA TRP A 141 -19.95 1.80 16.85
C TRP A 141 -20.76 2.96 16.27
N LYS A 142 -21.72 3.53 17.02
CA LYS A 142 -22.51 4.67 16.54
C LYS A 142 -21.66 5.92 16.36
N ASP A 143 -20.66 6.13 17.20
CA ASP A 143 -19.79 7.30 17.16
C ASP A 143 -18.91 7.30 15.90
N VAL A 144 -18.56 6.11 15.40
CA VAL A 144 -17.82 5.93 14.14
C VAL A 144 -18.58 6.55 12.98
N PHE A 145 -19.90 6.39 12.93
CA PHE A 145 -20.75 6.89 11.84
C PHE A 145 -21.27 8.31 12.04
N GLN A 146 -21.02 8.92 13.20
CA GLN A 146 -21.36 10.33 13.47
C GLN A 146 -20.22 11.29 13.13
N LYS A 147 -18.99 10.79 12.95
CA LYS A 147 -17.85 11.61 12.57
C LYS A 147 -17.99 12.03 11.09
N PRO A 148 -17.82 13.33 10.79
CA PRO A 148 -18.04 13.90 9.46
C PRO A 148 -17.01 13.43 8.43
#